data_AF-A0A0M2PSS4-F1
#
_entry.id   AF-A0A0M2PSS4-F1
#
_cell.length_a   1.000
_cell.length_b   1.000
_cell.length_c   1.000
_cell.angle_alpha   90.00
_cell.angle_beta   90.00
_cell.angle_gamma   90.00
#
_symmetry.space_group_name_H-M   'P 1'
#
loop_
_entity.id
_entity.type
_entity.pdbx_description
1 polymer ?
#
loop_
_entity_poly.entity_id
_entity_poly.type
_entity_poly.pdbx_seq_one_letter_code
_entity_poly.pdbx_strand_id
1 'polypeptide(L)'
;MIKYSTLLLFISFIFLILNGSSIGFILYQERLGDLFGITLFCCTSLLGALLSSIAFENQSTYYSNLFFYSHLAVTLLPFYYYGISAFLMKL
;
A
#
# COMPACT_ATOMS: atom_id res chain seq x y z
N MET A 1 3.09 -26.48 -4.75
CA MET A 1 3.61 -25.09 -4.70
C MET A 1 2.64 -24.03 -5.25
N ILE A 2 1.73 -24.34 -6.20
CA ILE A 2 0.77 -23.39 -6.79
C ILE A 2 -0.21 -22.73 -5.78
N LYS A 3 -0.53 -23.40 -4.66
CA LYS A 3 -1.57 -22.93 -3.70
C LYS A 3 -1.21 -21.66 -2.92
N TYR A 4 0.08 -21.34 -2.75
CA TYR A 4 0.50 -20.20 -1.91
C TYR A 4 0.44 -18.87 -2.66
N SER A 5 0.68 -18.86 -3.97
CA SER A 5 0.70 -17.61 -4.77
C SER A 5 -0.68 -16.93 -4.76
N THR A 6 -1.77 -17.68 -4.92
CA THR A 6 -3.13 -17.13 -4.85
C THR A 6 -3.45 -16.55 -3.46
N LEU A 7 -3.01 -17.21 -2.39
CA LEU A 7 -3.23 -16.72 -1.03
C LEU A 7 -2.42 -15.44 -0.75
N LEU A 8 -1.18 -15.36 -1.21
CA LEU A 8 -0.35 -14.15 -1.12
C LEU A 8 -0.97 -12.99 -1.90
N LEU A 9 -1.48 -13.23 -3.12
CA LEU A 9 -2.19 -12.22 -3.89
C LEU A 9 -3.49 -11.78 -3.23
N PHE A 10 -4.22 -12.69 -2.60
CA PHE A 10 -5.42 -12.36 -1.86
C PHE A 10 -5.13 -11.46 -0.64
N ILE A 11 -4.08 -11.78 0.12
CA ILE A 11 -3.64 -10.93 1.23
C ILE A 11 -3.15 -9.57 0.72
N SER A 12 -2.36 -9.55 -0.37
CA SER A 12 -1.90 -8.33 -1.04
C SER A 12 -3.09 -7.47 -1.49
N PHE A 13 -4.14 -8.08 -2.02
CA PHE A 13 -5.37 -7.41 -2.41
C PHE A 13 -6.11 -6.79 -1.21
N ILE A 14 -6.21 -7.48 -0.08
CA ILE A 14 -6.79 -6.92 1.16
C ILE A 14 -6.02 -5.69 1.60
N PHE A 15 -4.68 -5.76 1.64
CA PHE A 15 -3.87 -4.58 1.95
C PHE A 15 -4.08 -3.45 0.97
N LEU A 16 -4.28 -3.76 -0.32
CA LEU A 16 -4.51 -2.75 -1.35
C LEU A 16 -5.87 -2.08 -1.17
N ILE A 17 -6.92 -2.82 -0.80
CA ILE A 17 -8.22 -2.23 -0.48
C ILE A 17 -8.09 -1.34 0.77
N LEU A 18 -7.45 -1.84 1.83
CA LEU A 18 -7.31 -1.09 3.07
C LEU A 18 -6.55 0.22 2.84
N ASN A 19 -5.39 0.18 2.18
CA ASN A 19 -4.55 1.37 1.98
C ASN A 19 -4.96 2.22 0.77
N GLY A 20 -5.43 1.60 -0.31
CA GLY A 20 -5.89 2.30 -1.50
C GLY A 20 -7.25 2.97 -1.32
N SER A 21 -8.04 2.55 -0.33
CA SER A 21 -9.22 3.29 0.12
C SER A 21 -8.85 4.29 1.21
N SER A 22 -9.79 5.18 1.54
CA SER A 22 -9.68 6.08 2.68
C SER A 22 -9.66 5.37 4.05
N ILE A 23 -9.97 4.07 4.10
CA ILE A 23 -10.07 3.31 5.37
C ILE A 23 -8.72 3.25 6.07
N GLY A 24 -7.64 2.89 5.36
CA GLY A 24 -6.30 2.77 5.93
C GLY A 24 -5.78 4.11 6.43
N PHE A 25 -6.08 5.19 5.71
CA PHE A 25 -5.76 6.54 6.16
C PHE A 25 -6.48 6.88 7.48
N ILE A 26 -7.79 6.64 7.58
CA ILE A 26 -8.56 6.89 8.81
C ILE A 26 -8.07 6.02 9.97
N LEU A 27 -7.77 4.74 9.70
CA LEU A 27 -7.35 3.81 10.75
C LEU A 27 -5.94 4.09 11.26
N TYR A 28 -5.02 4.48 10.39
CA TYR A 28 -3.63 4.68 10.77
C TYR A 28 -3.35 6.14 11.15
N GLN A 29 -3.74 7.09 10.32
CA GLN A 29 -3.38 8.49 10.50
C GLN A 29 -4.27 9.20 11.52
N GLU A 30 -5.59 9.20 11.32
CA GLU A 30 -6.52 9.91 12.23
C GLU A 30 -6.49 9.35 13.66
N ARG A 31 -6.27 8.04 13.82
CA ARG A 31 -6.31 7.38 15.13
C ARG A 31 -4.98 7.32 15.85
N LEU A 32 -3.87 7.18 15.13
CA LEU A 32 -2.55 6.95 15.73
C LEU A 32 -1.61 8.15 15.60
N GLY A 33 -2.07 9.22 14.95
CA GLY A 33 -1.33 10.46 14.71
C GLY A 33 -0.50 10.41 13.43
N ASP A 34 -0.10 11.59 12.95
CA ASP A 34 0.47 11.78 11.62
C ASP A 34 1.70 10.90 11.34
N LEU A 35 2.74 10.99 12.17
CA LEU A 35 4.03 10.37 11.85
C LEU A 35 3.96 8.83 11.95
N PHE A 36 3.31 8.32 12.99
CA PHE A 36 3.14 6.88 13.19
C PHE A 36 2.14 6.29 12.18
N GLY A 37 1.06 7.01 11.90
CA GLY A 37 0.03 6.61 10.95
C GLY A 37 0.56 6.52 9.51
N ILE A 38 1.28 7.54 9.04
CA ILE A 38 1.92 7.51 7.72
C ILE A 38 2.91 6.35 7.63
N THR A 39 3.71 6.13 8.68
CA THR A 39 4.67 5.02 8.70
C THR A 39 3.95 3.67 8.59
N LEU A 40 2.90 3.43 9.36
CA LEU A 40 2.11 2.20 9.29
C LEU A 40 1.40 2.01 7.95
N PHE A 41 0.83 3.06 7.40
CA PHE A 41 0.21 3.06 6.07
C PHE A 41 1.23 2.65 5.00
N CYS A 42 2.41 3.26 5.01
CA CYS A 42 3.48 2.92 4.07
C CYS A 42 3.98 1.48 4.28
N CYS A 43 4.22 1.07 5.53
CA CYS A 43 4.67 -0.28 5.84
C CYS A 43 3.68 -1.36 5.39
N THR A 44 2.38 -1.17 5.63
CA THR A 44 1.35 -2.14 5.22
C THR A 44 1.18 -2.19 3.70
N SER A 45 1.33 -1.06 3.00
CA SER A 45 1.31 -1.04 1.54
C SER A 45 2.57 -1.70 0.94
N LEU A 46 3.75 -1.41 1.47
CA LEU A 46 5.00 -2.07 1.06
C LEU A 46 5.00 -3.57 1.36
N LEU A 47 4.40 -4.00 2.47
CA LEU A 47 4.20 -5.40 2.77
C LEU A 47 3.28 -6.05 1.73
N GLY A 48 2.20 -5.38 1.33
CA GLY A 48 1.35 -5.80 0.22
C GLY A 48 2.11 -5.93 -1.10
N ALA A 49 3.02 -5.00 -1.41
CA ALA A 49 3.91 -5.06 -2.57
C ALA A 49 4.86 -6.26 -2.49
N LEU A 50 5.49 -6.50 -1.33
CA LEU A 50 6.37 -7.64 -1.10
C LEU A 50 5.65 -8.98 -1.32
N LEU A 51 4.44 -9.14 -0.78
CA LEU A 51 3.64 -10.35 -0.99
C LEU A 51 3.31 -10.56 -2.47
N SER A 52 3.04 -9.48 -3.19
CA SER A 52 2.80 -9.52 -4.64
C SER A 52 4.05 -9.90 -5.43
N SER A 53 5.22 -9.39 -5.03
CA SER A 53 6.52 -9.75 -5.62
C SER A 53 6.86 -11.23 -5.39
N ILE A 54 6.62 -11.75 -4.19
CA ILE A 54 6.84 -13.18 -3.89
C ILE A 54 5.86 -14.06 -4.71
N ALA A 55 4.62 -13.61 -4.88
CA ALA A 55 3.66 -14.30 -5.74
C ALA A 55 4.09 -14.29 -7.22
N PHE A 56 4.68 -13.18 -7.69
CA PHE A 56 5.24 -13.03 -9.04
C PHE A 56 6.40 -14.01 -9.30
N GLU A 57 7.35 -14.13 -8.38
CA GLU A 57 8.49 -15.07 -8.50
C GLU A 57 8.03 -16.51 -8.68
N ASN A 58 6.94 -16.91 -8.00
CA ASN A 58 6.38 -18.24 -8.12
C ASN A 58 5.61 -18.43 -9.44
N GLN A 59 4.84 -17.42 -9.86
CA GLN A 59 4.10 -17.42 -11.12
C GLN A 59 3.74 -15.99 -11.52
N SER A 60 4.44 -15.46 -12.52
CA SER A 60 4.17 -14.13 -13.08
C SER A 60 2.76 -14.09 -13.68
N THR A 61 1.88 -13.31 -13.05
CA THR A 61 0.52 -13.06 -13.53
C THR A 61 0.27 -11.57 -13.69
N TYR A 62 -0.67 -11.19 -14.56
CA TYR A 62 -1.10 -9.79 -14.70
C TYR A 62 -1.43 -9.15 -13.35
N TYR A 63 -2.13 -9.88 -12.47
CA TYR A 63 -2.53 -9.39 -11.14
C TYR A 63 -1.35 -9.15 -10.20
N SER A 64 -0.31 -9.99 -10.25
CA SER A 64 0.90 -9.75 -9.44
C SER A 64 1.60 -8.44 -9.82
N ASN A 65 1.75 -8.15 -11.11
CA ASN A 65 2.31 -6.86 -11.54
C ASN A 65 1.39 -5.70 -11.16
N LEU A 66 0.08 -5.82 -11.44
CA LEU A 66 -0.89 -4.79 -11.13
C LEU A 66 -0.88 -4.43 -9.64
N PHE A 67 -0.91 -5.41 -8.74
CA PHE A 67 -0.94 -5.18 -7.31
C PHE A 67 0.38 -4.59 -6.82
N PHE A 68 1.52 -5.09 -7.29
CA PHE A 68 2.83 -4.53 -6.95
C PHE A 68 2.91 -3.03 -7.27
N TYR A 69 2.60 -2.64 -8.52
CA TYR A 69 2.65 -1.24 -8.92
C TYR A 69 1.58 -0.38 -8.23
N SER A 70 0.40 -0.96 -7.95
CA SER A 70 -0.65 -0.24 -7.22
C SER A 70 -0.22 0.06 -5.79
N HIS A 71 0.41 -0.88 -5.10
CA HIS A 71 0.96 -0.64 -3.76
C HIS A 71 2.06 0.41 -3.76
N LEU A 72 2.96 0.41 -4.76
CA LEU A 72 3.97 1.46 -4.89
C LEU A 72 3.32 2.85 -5.07
N ALA A 73 2.31 2.96 -5.93
CA ALA A 73 1.58 4.21 -6.12
C ALA A 73 0.90 4.68 -4.83
N VAL A 74 0.23 3.77 -4.11
CA VAL A 74 -0.45 4.06 -2.84
C VAL A 74 0.54 4.48 -1.77
N THR A 75 1.70 3.83 -1.66
CA THR A 75 2.76 4.19 -0.71
C THR A 75 3.26 5.62 -0.87
N LEU A 76 3.23 6.16 -2.10
CA LEU A 76 3.68 7.52 -2.39
C LEU A 76 2.61 8.60 -2.12
N LEU A 77 1.34 8.23 -1.99
CA LEU A 77 0.24 9.18 -1.78
C LEU A 77 0.41 10.08 -0.54
N PRO A 78 0.77 9.57 0.65
CA PRO A 78 0.94 10.42 1.83
C PRO A 78 2.01 11.50 1.61
N PHE A 79 3.12 11.16 0.96
CA PHE A 79 4.19 12.12 0.66
C PHE A 79 3.75 13.17 -0.36
N TYR A 80 2.98 12.76 -1.38
CA TYR A 80 2.40 13.67 -2.36
C TYR A 80 1.48 14.70 -1.70
N TYR A 81 0.55 14.26 -0.85
CA TYR A 81 -0.35 15.16 -0.14
C TYR A 81 0.35 16.03 0.91
N TYR A 82 1.36 15.49 1.59
CA TYR A 82 2.18 16.28 2.51
C TYR A 82 2.92 17.40 1.76
N GLY A 83 3.48 17.11 0.58
CA GLY A 83 4.13 18.11 -0.28
C GLY A 83 3.17 19.21 -0.74
N ILE A 84 1.95 18.85 -1.14
CA ILE A 84 0.91 19.83 -1.50
C ILE A 84 0.56 20.72 -0.30
N SER A 85 0.33 20.12 0.87
CA SER A 85 -0.01 20.85 2.10
C SER A 85 1.09 21.86 2.48
N ALA A 86 2.36 21.43 2.44
CA ALA A 86 3.50 22.29 2.73
C ALA A 86 3.65 23.45 1.72
N PHE A 87 3.32 23.22 0.44
CA PHE A 87 3.30 24.27 -0.57
C PHE A 87 2.17 25.29 -0.32
N LEU A 88 0.97 24.82 -0.01
CA LEU A 88 -0.19 25.67 0.27
C LEU A 88 -0.01 26.51 1.53
N MET A 89 0.59 25.96 2.60
CA MET A 89 0.83 26.70 3.84
C MET A 89 1.95 27.74 3.75
N LYS A 90 2.81 27.65 2.73
CA LYS A 90 3.86 28.64 2.45
C LYS A 90 3.34 29.84 1.63
N LEU A 91 2.15 29.73 1.06
CA LEU A 91 1.48 30.75 0.25
C LEU A 91 0.56 31.61 1.12
#